data_AF-A0AA51B9G1-F1
#
_entry.id   AF-A0AA51B9G1-F1
#
_cell.length_a   1.000
_cell.length_b   1.000
_cell.length_c   1.000
_cell.angle_alpha   90.00
_cell.angle_beta   90.00
_cell.angle_gamma   90.00
#
_symmetry.space_group_name_H-M   'P 1'
#
loop_
_entity.id
_entity.type
_entity.pdbx_description
1 polymer ?
#
loop_
_entity_poly.entity_id
_entity_poly.type
_entity_poly.pdbx_seq_one_letter_code
_entity_poly.pdbx_strand_id
1 'polypeptide(L)'
;IEIGMDVAASEFHKNGTYDLDFKNPKSNPADYLSSDKLAEVYLDFIKDFPMVSIEDPFDQDDWAAWSALTAKTTIQIVGDDLTV
;
A
#
# COMPACT_ATOMS: atom_id res chain seq x y z
N ILE A 1 -14.16 17.66 4.98
CA ILE A 1 -14.21 16.20 5.11
C ILE A 1 -13.03 15.68 4.32
N GLU A 2 -12.17 14.91 4.98
CA GLU A 2 -10.94 14.33 4.42
C GLU A 2 -11.01 12.82 4.58
N ILE A 3 -10.10 12.09 3.94
CA ILE A 3 -10.11 10.62 3.91
C ILE A 3 -8.80 10.09 4.49
N GLY A 4 -8.92 9.12 5.40
CA GLY A 4 -7.83 8.22 5.80
C GLY A 4 -8.15 6.80 5.34
N MET A 5 -7.12 6.02 5.03
CA MET A 5 -7.26 4.62 4.65
C MET A 5 -6.31 3.77 5.49
N ASP A 6 -6.79 2.63 5.95
CA ASP A 6 -5.98 1.51 6.42
C ASP A 6 -6.03 0.44 5.33
N VAL A 7 -4.86 0.08 4.82
CA VAL A 7 -4.72 -0.88 3.72
C VAL A 7 -4.46 -2.29 4.24
N ALA A 8 -3.79 -2.44 5.39
CA ALA A 8 -3.30 -3.71 5.91
C ALA A 8 -2.60 -4.56 4.82
N ALA A 9 -1.63 -3.98 4.11
CA ALA A 9 -1.08 -4.59 2.90
C ALA A 9 -0.34 -5.92 3.10
N SER A 10 0.09 -6.21 4.33
CA SER A 10 0.62 -7.52 4.74
C SER A 10 -0.35 -8.66 4.44
N GLU A 11 -1.67 -8.44 4.53
CA GLU A 11 -2.72 -9.46 4.32
C GLU A 11 -2.81 -9.95 2.86
N PHE A 12 -2.32 -9.14 1.92
CA PHE A 12 -2.33 -9.48 0.50
C PHE A 12 -0.95 -9.44 -0.16
N HIS A 13 0.11 -9.37 0.65
CA HIS A 13 1.48 -9.52 0.18
C HIS A 13 1.79 -11.00 -0.12
N LYS A 14 2.37 -11.25 -1.30
CA LYS A 14 2.75 -12.57 -1.81
C LYS A 14 4.10 -12.48 -2.54
N ASN A 15 5.14 -13.04 -1.95
CA ASN A 15 6.47 -13.21 -2.56
C ASN A 15 7.07 -11.90 -3.17
N GLY A 16 6.98 -10.77 -2.46
CA GLY A 16 7.51 -9.48 -2.92
C GLY A 16 6.59 -8.71 -3.87
N THR A 17 5.33 -9.14 -3.99
CA THR A 17 4.29 -8.50 -4.80
C THR A 17 2.96 -8.47 -4.04
N TYR A 18 1.98 -7.73 -4.52
CA TYR A 18 0.72 -7.47 -3.83
C TYR A 18 -0.47 -7.89 -4.68
N ASP A 19 -1.31 -8.77 -4.12
CA ASP A 19 -2.49 -9.33 -4.78
C ASP A 19 -3.75 -8.54 -4.40
N LEU A 20 -4.13 -7.55 -5.21
CA LEU A 20 -5.34 -6.75 -4.94
C LEU A 20 -6.65 -7.55 -5.05
N ASP A 21 -6.61 -8.80 -5.52
CA ASP A 21 -7.75 -9.72 -5.58
C ASP A 21 -7.56 -10.92 -4.62
N PHE A 22 -6.82 -10.76 -3.52
CA PHE A 22 -6.43 -11.85 -2.62
C PHE A 22 -7.56 -12.73 -2.06
N LYS A 23 -8.79 -12.19 -2.02
CA LYS A 23 -9.99 -12.93 -1.57
C LYS A 23 -10.55 -13.87 -2.64
N ASN A 24 -10.14 -13.72 -3.90
CA ASN A 24 -10.52 -14.60 -4.99
C ASN A 24 -9.61 -15.84 -5.00
N PRO A 25 -10.14 -17.05 -4.81
CA PRO A 25 -9.35 -18.28 -4.89
C PRO A 25 -8.71 -18.54 -6.27
N LYS A 26 -9.12 -17.79 -7.29
CA LYS A 26 -8.61 -17.84 -8.66
C LYS A 26 -7.82 -16.58 -9.04
N SER A 27 -7.33 -15.80 -8.07
CA SER A 27 -6.48 -14.65 -8.35
C SER A 27 -5.28 -15.07 -9.22
N ASN A 28 -4.92 -14.20 -10.16
CA ASN A 28 -3.92 -14.45 -11.18
C ASN A 28 -2.59 -13.78 -10.81
N PRO A 29 -1.50 -14.52 -10.55
CA PRO A 29 -0.21 -13.95 -10.19
C PRO A 29 0.38 -12.95 -11.19
N ALA A 30 -0.05 -12.98 -12.46
CA ALA A 30 0.39 -12.02 -13.46
C ALA A 30 -0.19 -10.60 -13.24
N ASP A 31 -1.25 -10.47 -12.45
CA ASP A 31 -1.92 -9.20 -12.14
C ASP A 31 -1.42 -8.60 -10.81
N TYR A 32 -0.52 -9.28 -10.10
CA TYR A 32 0.04 -8.79 -8.83
C TYR A 32 0.92 -7.57 -9.08
N LEU A 33 0.84 -6.61 -8.16
CA LEU A 33 1.59 -5.37 -8.27
C LEU A 33 2.94 -5.51 -7.56
N SER A 34 4.00 -4.95 -8.15
CA SER A 34 5.21 -4.65 -7.39
C SER A 34 4.94 -3.51 -6.40
N SER A 35 5.81 -3.35 -5.39
CA SER A 35 5.69 -2.23 -4.44
C SER A 35 5.68 -0.87 -5.14
N ASP A 36 6.48 -0.70 -6.20
CA ASP A 36 6.48 0.53 -7.01
C ASP A 36 5.14 0.79 -7.70
N LYS A 37 4.49 -0.26 -8.24
CA LYS A 37 3.17 -0.11 -8.88
C LYS A 37 2.06 0.13 -7.87
N LEU A 38 2.13 -0.49 -6.71
CA LEU A 38 1.21 -0.20 -5.62
C LEU A 38 1.38 1.24 -5.11
N ALA A 39 2.63 1.74 -5.02
CA ALA A 39 2.90 3.13 -4.67
C ALA A 39 2.30 4.13 -5.69
N GLU A 40 2.39 3.83 -6.99
CA GLU A 40 1.76 4.63 -8.04
C GLU A 40 0.23 4.72 -7.83
N VAL A 41 -0.43 3.62 -7.47
CA VAL A 41 -1.87 3.59 -7.15
C VAL A 41 -2.21 4.54 -5.99
N TYR A 42 -1.43 4.51 -4.91
CA TYR A 42 -1.66 5.41 -3.78
C TYR A 42 -1.44 6.87 -4.14
N LEU A 43 -0.42 7.18 -4.94
CA LEU A 43 -0.14 8.55 -5.40
C LEU A 43 -1.28 9.08 -6.29
N ASP A 44 -1.86 8.23 -7.14
CA ASP A 44 -3.04 8.57 -7.92
C ASP A 44 -4.25 8.83 -7.01
N PHE A 45 -4.46 8.02 -5.96
CA PHE A 45 -5.53 8.30 -4.98
C PHE A 45 -5.31 9.61 -4.21
N ILE A 46 -4.08 9.92 -3.82
CA ILE A 46 -3.73 11.18 -3.16
C ILE A 46 -4.01 12.38 -4.06
N LYS A 47 -3.80 12.23 -5.37
CA LYS A 47 -4.07 13.27 -6.36
C LYS A 47 -5.56 13.46 -6.62
N ASP A 48 -6.32 12.37 -6.69
CA ASP A 48 -7.71 12.39 -7.17
C ASP A 48 -8.75 12.53 -6.04
N PHE A 49 -8.36 12.27 -4.79
CA PHE A 49 -9.25 12.33 -3.61
C PHE A 49 -8.64 13.17 -2.48
N PRO A 50 -9.44 13.69 -1.52
CA PRO A 50 -8.93 14.46 -0.38
C PRO A 50 -8.29 13.54 0.69
N MET A 51 -7.29 12.75 0.29
CA MET A 51 -6.54 11.85 1.16
C MET A 51 -5.60 12.62 2.06
N VAL A 52 -5.59 12.28 3.35
CA VAL A 52 -4.67 12.89 4.34
C VAL A 52 -3.89 11.88 5.16
N SER A 53 -4.27 10.59 5.14
CA SER A 53 -3.55 9.52 5.84
C SER A 53 -3.66 8.19 5.10
N ILE A 54 -2.58 7.42 5.06
CA ILE A 54 -2.55 6.01 4.68
C ILE A 54 -1.81 5.20 5.75
N GLU A 55 -2.44 4.15 6.24
CA GLU A 55 -1.91 3.19 7.21
C GLU A 55 -1.59 1.86 6.51
N ASP A 56 -0.47 1.25 6.89
CA ASP A 56 0.07 -0.02 6.37
C ASP A 56 -0.01 -0.19 4.83
N PRO A 57 0.54 0.77 4.06
CA PRO A 57 0.52 0.72 2.59
C PRO A 57 1.29 -0.45 1.97
N PHE A 58 2.20 -1.07 2.72
CA PHE A 58 3.06 -2.16 2.27
C PHE A 58 3.18 -3.23 3.36
N ASP A 59 3.75 -4.38 3.00
CA ASP A 59 4.08 -5.44 3.94
C ASP A 59 4.96 -4.93 5.09
N GLN A 60 4.77 -5.50 6.27
CA GLN A 60 5.49 -5.15 7.51
C GLN A 60 7.03 -5.19 7.37
N ASP A 61 7.58 -5.98 6.46
CA ASP A 61 9.03 -6.09 6.27
C ASP A 61 9.53 -5.43 4.96
N ASP A 62 8.65 -4.79 4.16
CA ASP A 62 9.03 -4.11 2.91
C ASP A 62 9.54 -2.66 3.13
N TRP A 63 10.55 -2.51 3.99
CA TRP A 63 11.13 -1.23 4.40
C TRP A 63 11.54 -0.31 3.25
N ALA A 64 11.94 -0.90 2.11
CA ALA A 64 12.32 -0.15 0.92
C ALA A 64 11.10 0.57 0.31
N ALA A 65 9.96 -0.10 0.21
CA ALA A 65 8.72 0.49 -0.29
C ALA A 65 8.18 1.58 0.65
N TRP A 66 8.17 1.30 1.96
CA TRP A 66 7.81 2.28 3.00
C TRP A 66 8.61 3.57 2.88
N SER A 67 9.93 3.45 2.80
CA SER A 67 10.84 4.59 2.65
C SER A 67 10.58 5.35 1.34
N ALA A 68 10.34 4.63 0.24
CA ALA A 68 10.13 5.22 -1.08
C ALA A 68 8.82 6.00 -1.17
N LEU A 69 7.70 5.47 -0.63
CA LEU A 69 6.43 6.19 -0.62
C LEU A 69 6.48 7.41 0.30
N THR A 70 7.03 7.25 1.51
CA THR A 70 7.16 8.33 2.50
C THR A 70 7.97 9.51 1.95
N ALA A 71 8.99 9.25 1.12
CA ALA A 71 9.76 10.30 0.45
C ALA A 71 9.02 11.00 -0.70
N LYS A 72 7.98 10.38 -1.28
CA LYS A 72 7.24 10.86 -2.45
C LYS A 72 5.94 11.59 -2.10
N THR A 73 5.48 11.50 -0.85
CA THR A 73 4.23 12.12 -0.41
C THR A 73 4.42 13.03 0.79
N THR A 74 3.48 13.94 1.00
CA THR A 74 3.43 14.84 2.15
C THR A 74 2.27 14.54 3.10
N ILE A 75 1.44 13.54 2.78
CA ILE A 75 0.34 13.10 3.66
C ILE A 75 0.89 12.22 4.80
N GLN A 76 0.08 11.97 5.83
CA GLN A 76 0.47 11.11 6.93
C GLN A 76 0.61 9.65 6.45
N ILE A 77 1.71 9.00 6.81
CA ILE A 77 1.91 7.55 6.67
C ILE A 77 1.98 6.96 8.07
N VAL A 78 1.12 5.98 8.36
CA VAL A 78 1.01 5.33 9.67
C VAL A 78 1.50 3.90 9.55
N GLY A 79 2.34 3.46 10.50
CA GLY A 79 2.71 2.06 10.66
C GLY A 79 2.02 1.47 11.88
N ASP A 80 1.23 0.42 11.66
CA ASP A 80 0.67 -0.43 12.73
C ASP A 80 1.47 -1.74 12.77
N ASP A 81 1.27 -2.62 11.78
CA ASP A 81 1.97 -3.92 11.67
C ASP A 81 3.48 -3.76 11.44
N LEU A 82 3.93 -2.62 10.88
CA LEU A 82 5.36 -2.32 10.70
C LEU A 82 6.14 -2.24 12.02
N THR A 83 5.48 -1.87 13.14
CA THR A 83 6.17 -1.43 14.37
C THR A 83 6.01 -2.36 15.58
N VAL A 84 5.56 -3.59 15.36
CA VAL A 84 5.32 -4.61 16.40
C VAL A 84 6.56 -5.39 16.84
#